data_AF-A0A447TK12-F1
#
_entry.id   AF-A0A447TK12-F1
#
_cell.length_a   1.000
_cell.length_b   1.000
_cell.length_c   1.000
_cell.angle_alpha   90.00
_cell.angle_beta   90.00
_cell.angle_gamma   90.00
#
_symmetry.space_group_name_H-M   'P 1'
#
loop_
_entity.id
_entity.type
_entity.pdbx_description
1 polymer ?
#
loop_
_entity_poly.entity_id
_entity_poly.type
_entity_poly.pdbx_seq_one_letter_code
_entity_poly.pdbx_strand_id
1 'polypeptide(L)'
;MKYNHIGIPTSGRFDNEIDLPHLKMTVSDHQDNAFGIQWQRYWQDAPYPELVKRVPHIAFEVEDLAQALEGHKLLIAPTAPARASPSPSSKSTALRSN
;
A
#
# COMPACT_ATOMS: atom_id res chain seq x y z
N MET A 1 -8.82 -7.16 13.30
CA MET A 1 -7.75 -6.95 12.30
C MET A 1 -7.63 -8.22 11.45
N LYS A 2 -7.58 -8.08 10.13
CA LYS A 2 -7.49 -9.20 9.18
C LYS A 2 -6.38 -8.93 8.18
N TYR A 3 -5.53 -9.93 7.89
CA TYR A 3 -4.50 -9.79 6.86
C TYR A 3 -5.14 -9.46 5.51
N ASN A 4 -4.58 -8.47 4.81
CA ASN A 4 -5.04 -8.08 3.47
C ASN A 4 -3.98 -8.41 2.41
N HIS A 5 -2.78 -7.85 2.50
CA HIS A 5 -1.69 -8.14 1.56
C HIS A 5 -0.30 -7.86 2.14
N ILE A 6 0.73 -8.37 1.46
CA ILE A 6 2.11 -7.89 1.54
C ILE A 6 2.42 -7.03 0.32
N GLY A 7 2.83 -5.78 0.55
CA GLY A 7 3.29 -4.88 -0.50
C GLY A 7 4.81 -4.99 -0.64
N ILE A 8 5.30 -5.35 -1.82
CA ILE A 8 6.72 -5.56 -2.11
C ILE A 8 7.19 -4.52 -3.14
N PRO A 9 8.00 -3.53 -2.71
CA PRO A 9 8.60 -2.59 -3.63
C PRO A 9 9.62 -3.25 -4.57
N THR A 10 9.64 -2.84 -5.83
CA THR A 10 10.61 -3.27 -6.83
C THR A 10 11.03 -2.10 -7.73
N SER A 11 12.24 -2.15 -8.27
CA SER A 11 12.73 -1.23 -9.30
C SER A 11 12.42 -1.69 -10.72
N GLY A 12 12.11 -2.98 -10.91
CA GLY A 12 11.81 -3.59 -12.20
C GLY A 12 10.32 -3.55 -12.54
N ARG A 13 10.00 -3.80 -13.81
CA ARG A 13 8.62 -4.05 -14.25
C ARG A 13 8.16 -5.43 -13.77
N PHE A 14 6.85 -5.61 -13.62
CA PHE A 14 6.23 -6.88 -13.23
C PHE A 14 4.96 -7.15 -14.06
N ASP A 15 4.44 -8.37 -14.03
CA ASP A 15 3.25 -8.72 -14.81
C ASP A 15 2.00 -8.02 -14.26
N ASN A 16 1.06 -7.69 -15.15
CA ASN A 16 -0.22 -7.05 -14.82
C ASN A 16 -0.08 -5.71 -14.07
N GLU A 17 0.85 -4.87 -14.50
CA GLU A 17 1.03 -3.52 -13.97
C GLU A 17 -0.25 -2.66 -14.09
N ILE A 18 -0.69 -2.10 -12.97
CA ILE A 18 -1.78 -1.14 -12.86
C ILE A 18 -1.18 0.21 -12.46
N ASP A 19 -1.23 1.18 -13.36
CA ASP A 19 -0.75 2.54 -13.06
C ASP A 19 -1.72 3.28 -12.15
N LEU A 20 -1.16 3.95 -11.13
CA LEU A 20 -1.86 4.87 -10.25
C LEU A 20 -1.23 6.27 -10.39
N PRO A 21 -1.53 7.03 -11.46
CA PRO A 21 -0.83 8.29 -11.74
C PRO A 21 -0.92 9.34 -10.64
N HIS A 22 -2.07 9.43 -9.97
CA HIS A 22 -2.30 10.34 -8.85
C HIS A 22 -1.44 10.01 -7.61
N LEU A 23 -0.92 8.78 -7.53
CA LEU A 23 0.02 8.33 -6.49
C LEU A 23 1.44 8.17 -7.01
N LYS A 24 1.71 8.46 -8.29
CA LYS A 24 3.02 8.29 -8.93
C LYS A 24 3.64 6.91 -8.67
N MET A 25 2.84 5.87 -8.80
CA MET A 25 3.29 4.50 -8.63
C MET A 25 2.51 3.56 -9.53
N THR A 26 3.03 2.35 -9.65
CA THR A 26 2.42 1.25 -10.38
C THR A 26 2.32 0.06 -9.43
N VAL A 27 1.20 -0.68 -9.45
CA VAL A 27 0.94 -1.83 -8.56
C VAL A 27 0.47 -3.06 -9.32
N SER A 28 0.59 -4.25 -8.74
CA SER A 28 -0.21 -5.41 -9.18
C SER A 28 -1.48 -5.54 -8.32
N ASP A 29 -2.47 -6.29 -8.78
CA ASP A 29 -3.57 -6.68 -7.91
C ASP A 29 -3.09 -7.74 -6.90
N HIS A 30 -3.40 -7.53 -5.62
CA HIS A 30 -3.11 -8.50 -4.56
C HIS A 30 -4.07 -9.69 -4.59
N GLN A 31 -5.24 -9.54 -5.22
CA GLN A 31 -6.26 -10.58 -5.34
C GLN A 31 -5.97 -11.57 -6.48
N ASP A 32 -5.09 -11.20 -7.41
CA ASP A 32 -4.71 -12.04 -8.57
C ASP A 32 -3.79 -13.22 -8.20
N ASN A 33 -3.49 -13.41 -6.92
CA ASN A 33 -2.74 -14.55 -6.42
C ASN A 33 -3.25 -15.02 -5.05
N ALA A 34 -3.02 -16.30 -4.74
CA ALA A 34 -3.52 -16.95 -3.53
C ALA A 34 -2.87 -16.45 -2.22
N PHE A 35 -1.86 -15.59 -2.29
CA PHE A 35 -1.03 -15.21 -1.14
C PHE A 35 -1.17 -13.74 -0.75
N GLY A 36 -1.97 -12.96 -1.49
CA GLY A 36 -2.10 -11.52 -1.23
C GLY A 36 -0.81 -10.77 -1.51
N ILE A 37 -0.05 -11.13 -2.55
CA ILE A 37 1.18 -10.43 -2.93
C ILE A 37 0.83 -9.24 -3.83
N GLN A 38 1.25 -8.05 -3.44
CA GLN A 38 1.21 -6.86 -4.29
C GLN A 38 2.62 -6.40 -4.63
N TRP A 39 2.96 -6.40 -5.91
CA TRP A 39 4.15 -5.71 -6.40
C TRP A 39 3.89 -4.21 -6.49
N GLN A 40 4.88 -3.40 -6.14
CA GLN A 40 4.79 -1.95 -6.19
C GLN A 40 6.05 -1.36 -6.82
N ARG A 41 5.91 -0.46 -7.78
CA ARG A 41 7.02 0.31 -8.35
C ARG A 41 6.70 1.79 -8.28
N TYR A 42 7.49 2.53 -7.53
CA TYR A 42 7.36 3.98 -7.42
C TYR A 42 8.03 4.68 -8.60
N TRP A 43 7.45 5.78 -9.07
CA TRP A 43 8.07 6.60 -10.10
C TRP A 43 9.22 7.43 -9.51
N GLN A 44 10.09 7.95 -10.37
CA GLN A 44 11.32 8.64 -9.97
C GLN A 44 11.05 9.84 -9.05
N ASP A 45 9.95 10.55 -9.29
CA ASP A 45 9.54 11.77 -8.57
C ASP A 45 8.36 11.52 -7.61
N ALA A 46 8.15 10.26 -7.20
CA ALA A 46 7.15 9.90 -6.22
C ALA A 46 7.48 10.50 -4.83
N PRO A 47 6.55 11.22 -4.19
CA PRO A 47 6.83 12.04 -3.01
C PRO A 47 6.84 11.23 -1.69
N TYR A 48 7.35 9.99 -1.74
CA TYR A 48 7.35 9.09 -0.59
C TYR A 48 8.73 8.96 0.06
N PRO A 49 8.79 8.76 1.39
CA PRO A 49 10.03 8.43 2.07
C PRO A 49 10.71 7.18 1.49
N GLU A 50 12.04 7.14 1.49
CA GLU A 50 12.81 6.00 0.99
C GLU A 50 12.39 4.67 1.63
N LEU A 51 12.01 4.69 2.91
CA LEU A 51 11.58 3.48 3.62
C LEU A 51 10.34 2.85 2.97
N VAL A 52 9.36 3.67 2.58
CA VAL A 52 8.13 3.21 1.91
C VAL A 52 8.44 2.66 0.51
N LYS A 53 9.44 3.23 -0.16
CA LYS A 53 9.83 2.84 -1.52
C LYS A 53 10.72 1.60 -1.59
N ARG A 54 11.27 1.13 -0.47
CA ARG A 54 12.32 0.09 -0.46
C ARG A 54 12.04 -1.10 0.45
N VAL A 55 11.17 -0.95 1.45
CA VAL A 55 10.93 -2.00 2.43
C VAL A 55 9.52 -2.56 2.26
N PRO A 56 9.36 -3.90 2.20
CA PRO A 56 8.04 -4.51 2.17
C PRO A 56 7.21 -4.15 3.39
N HIS A 57 5.90 -4.05 3.22
CA HIS A 57 4.97 -3.83 4.32
C HIS A 57 3.85 -4.87 4.30
N ILE A 58 3.20 -5.03 5.46
CA ILE A 58 2.01 -5.86 5.60
C ILE A 58 0.83 -4.93 5.86
N ALA A 59 -0.21 -5.08 5.06
CA ALA A 59 -1.45 -4.34 5.21
C ALA A 59 -2.52 -5.20 5.89
N PHE A 60 -3.31 -4.56 6.74
CA PHE A 60 -4.43 -5.18 7.42
C PHE A 60 -5.71 -4.39 7.22
N GLU A 61 -6.82 -5.10 7.10
CA GLU A 61 -8.17 -4.56 7.24
C GLU A 61 -8.50 -4.41 8.74
N VAL A 62 -9.01 -3.23 9.10
CA VAL A 62 -9.44 -2.86 10.45
C VAL A 62 -10.82 -2.22 10.39
N GLU A 63 -11.58 -2.34 11.48
CA GLU A 63 -12.92 -1.74 11.58
C GLU A 63 -12.85 -0.22 11.78
N ASP A 64 -11.90 0.23 12.60
CA ASP A 64 -11.64 1.65 12.87
C ASP A 64 -10.17 1.98 12.59
N LEU A 65 -9.93 2.80 11.56
CA LEU A 65 -8.60 3.23 11.17
C LEU A 65 -7.99 4.18 12.21
N ALA A 66 -8.76 5.10 12.79
CA ALA A 66 -8.22 6.06 13.75
C ALA A 66 -7.71 5.35 15.01
N GLN A 67 -8.49 4.38 15.51
CA GLN A 67 -8.09 3.52 16.62
C GLN A 67 -6.85 2.69 16.28
N ALA A 68 -6.78 2.09 15.08
CA ALA A 68 -5.64 1.27 14.66
C ALA A 68 -4.33 2.05 14.49
N LEU A 69 -4.40 3.38 14.32
CA LEU A 69 -3.24 4.25 14.16
C LEU A 69 -2.70 4.79 15.49
N GLU A 70 -3.43 4.61 16.59
CA GLU A 70 -3.04 5.16 17.90
C GLU A 70 -1.69 4.61 18.37
N GLY A 71 -0.80 5.51 18.84
CA GLY A 71 0.54 5.13 19.31
C GLY A 71 1.57 4.80 18.21
N HIS A 72 1.17 4.76 16.93
CA HIS A 72 2.06 4.48 15.81
C HIS A 72 2.64 5.74 15.17
N LYS A 73 3.90 5.64 14.70
CA LYS A 73 4.48 6.66 13.83
C LYS A 73 4.02 6.45 12.39
N LEU A 74 3.27 7.42 11.87
CA LEU A 74 2.89 7.45 10.46
C LEU A 74 4.08 7.86 9.59
N LEU A 75 4.34 7.10 8.52
CA LEU A 75 5.34 7.45 7.52
C LEU A 75 4.75 8.28 6.37
N ILE A 76 3.47 8.04 6.07
CA ILE A 76 2.67 8.74 5.07
C ILE A 76 1.27 8.99 5.63
N ALA A 77 0.57 10.00 5.12
CA ALA A 77 -0.85 10.16 5.45
C ALA A 77 -1.66 9.00 4.85
N PRO A 78 -2.80 8.61 5.46
CA PRO A 78 -3.70 7.64 4.84
C PRO A 78 -4.10 8.05 3.42
N THR A 79 -3.84 7.17 2.46
CA THR A 79 -4.24 7.33 1.06
C THR A 79 -5.27 6.27 0.68
N ALA A 80 -6.03 6.50 -0.38
CA ALA A 80 -6.95 5.52 -0.94
C ALA A 80 -6.43 5.08 -2.32
N PRO A 81 -5.60 4.02 -2.38
CA PRO A 81 -5.00 3.59 -3.65
C PRO A 81 -5.99 2.95 -4.64
N ALA A 82 -7.18 2.53 -4.20
CA ALA A 82 -8.12 1.83 -5.06
C ALA A 82 -9.32 2.70 -5.49
N ARG A 83 -9.46 2.89 -6.81
CA ARG A 83 -10.77 2.97 -7.50
C ARG A 83 -11.09 1.62 -8.15
N ALA A 84 -10.83 0.53 -7.44
CA ALA A 84 -11.12 -0.85 -7.88
C ALA A 84 -11.93 -1.60 -6.80
N SER A 85 -12.94 -0.92 -6.24
CA SER A 85 -14.16 -1.47 -5.63
C SER A 85 -14.91 -0.33 -4.92
N PRO A 86 -16.24 -0.26 -4.97
CA PRO A 86 -17.01 0.92 -4.52
C PRO A 86 -17.14 1.06 -2.99
N SER A 87 -16.27 0.43 -2.20
CA SER A 87 -16.34 0.49 -0.75
C SER A 87 -15.60 1.72 -0.19
N PRO A 88 -16.27 2.63 0.55
CA PRO A 88 -15.64 3.82 1.14
C PRO A 88 -14.65 3.53 2.29
N SER A 89 -14.32 2.26 2.57
CA SER A 89 -13.51 1.83 3.73
C SER A 89 -12.00 1.64 3.48
N SER A 90 -11.50 1.70 2.24
CA SER A 90 -10.08 1.38 1.96
C SER A 90 -9.17 2.62 1.95
N LYS A 91 -8.92 3.19 3.13
CA LYS A 91 -7.77 4.09 3.36
C LYS A 91 -6.65 3.30 4.04
N SER A 92 -5.42 3.40 3.54
CA SER A 92 -4.24 2.72 4.09
C SER A 92 -3.06 3.68 4.28
N THR A 93 -2.19 3.36 5.23
CA THR A 93 -0.93 4.09 5.48
C THR A 93 0.18 3.12 5.90
N ALA A 94 1.43 3.50 5.61
CA ALA A 94 2.60 2.81 6.12
C ALA A 94 2.95 3.33 7.53
N LEU A 95 3.03 2.39 8.47
CA LEU A 95 3.37 2.62 9.87
C LEU A 95 4.76 2.04 10.18
N ARG A 96 5.39 2.58 11.22
CA ARG A 96 6.56 1.96 11.85
C ARG A 96 6.25 1.68 13.32
N SER A 97 6.57 0.48 13.78
CA SER A 97 6.60 0.15 15.21
C SER A 97 7.65 1.02 15.90
N ASN A 98 7.36 1.48 17.13
CA ASN A 98 8.34 2.16 17.96
C ASN A 98 9.47 1.20 18.35
#